data_AF-A0A353LYD1-F1
#
_entry.id   AF-A0A353LYD1-F1
#
_cell.length_a   1.000
_cell.length_b   1.000
_cell.length_c   1.000
_cell.angle_alpha   90.00
_cell.angle_beta   90.00
_cell.angle_gamma   90.00
#
_symmetry.space_group_name_H-M   'P 1'
#
loop_
_entity.id
_entity.type
_entity.pdbx_description
1 polymer ?
#
loop_
_entity_poly.entity_id
_entity_poly.type
_entity_poly.pdbx_seq_one_letter_code
_entity_poly.pdbx_strand_id
1 'polypeptide(L)' 'NEEKLAKAQGQIDNFTISAAFTGRILSLKIPNNRIVTAHQDLGELADLASQVVEAQVAPGQTERFGLGTSVG' A
#
# COMPACT_ATOMS: atom_id res chain seq x y z
N ASN A 1 -0.85 31.67 22.73
CA ASN A 1 0.45 31.21 22.17
C ASN A 1 0.52 29.70 22.04
N GLU A 2 0.06 28.94 23.02
CA GLU A 2 0.10 27.46 23.03
C GLU A 2 -0.60 26.82 21.82
N GLU A 3 -1.77 27.34 21.42
CA GLU A 3 -2.52 26.81 20.28
C GLU A 3 -1.77 26.95 18.92
N LYS A 4 -0.97 28.01 18.76
CA LYS A 4 -0.12 28.20 17.58
C LYS A 4 1.09 27.26 17.60
N LEU A 5 1.65 27.01 18.79
CA LEU A 5 2.76 26.08 18.98
C LEU A 5 2.32 24.64 18.70
N ALA A 6 1.16 24.24 19.21
CA ALA A 6 0.57 22.91 18.96
C ALA A 6 0.30 22.67 17.47
N LYS A 7 -0.24 23.67 16.76
CA LYS A 7 -0.42 23.60 15.30
C LYS A 7 0.92 23.48 14.55
N ALA A 8 1.93 24.24 14.95
CA ALA A 8 3.25 24.17 14.35
C ALA A 8 3.90 22.78 14.58
N GLN A 9 3.77 22.22 15.78
CA GLN A 9 4.27 20.88 16.07
C GLN A 9 3.57 19.80 15.22
N GLY A 10 2.25 19.84 15.11
CA GLY A 10 1.51 18.91 14.25
C GLY A 10 1.87 19.05 12.76
N GLN A 11 2.28 20.23 12.30
CA GLN A 11 2.81 20.41 10.95
C GLN A 11 4.21 19.80 10.77
N ILE A 12 5.05 19.87 11.81
CA ILE A 12 6.39 19.27 11.81
C ILE A 12 6.30 17.74 11.71
N ASP A 13 5.38 17.14 12.46
CA ASP A 13 5.20 15.68 12.48
C ASP A 13 4.76 15.14 11.11
N ASN A 14 4.09 15.96 10.28
CA ASN A 14 3.67 15.60 8.93
C ASN A 14 4.80 15.59 7.87
N PHE A 15 6.03 16.04 8.19
CA PHE A 15 7.15 15.98 7.24
C PHE A 15 7.75 14.58 7.10
N THR A 16 7.58 13.73 8.11
CA THR A 16 8.07 12.35 8.08
C THR A 16 6.93 11.41 7.75
N ILE A 17 6.93 10.88 6.53
CA ILE A 17 5.92 9.92 6.11
C ILE A 17 6.45 8.51 6.40
N SER A 18 5.72 7.77 7.23
CA SER A 18 6.00 6.38 7.57
C SER A 18 4.96 5.47 6.94
N ALA A 19 5.33 4.21 6.69
CA ALA A 19 4.37 3.21 6.25
C ALA A 19 3.31 2.97 7.35
N ALA A 20 2.03 2.96 6.97
CA ALA A 20 0.93 2.75 7.91
C ALA A 20 0.83 1.32 8.45
N PHE A 21 1.46 0.36 7.76
CA PHE A 21 1.49 -1.06 8.12
C PHE A 21 2.74 -1.76 7.57
N THR A 22 3.07 -2.92 8.11
CA THR A 22 4.13 -3.78 7.57
C THR A 22 3.65 -4.45 6.28
N GLY A 23 4.40 -4.27 5.20
CA GLY A 23 4.00 -4.80 3.89
C GLY A 23 5.13 -4.73 2.86
N ARG A 24 4.77 -4.87 1.59
CA ARG A 24 5.71 -4.77 0.47
C ARG A 24 5.45 -3.50 -0.33
N ILE A 25 6.52 -2.77 -0.66
CA ILE A 25 6.45 -1.66 -1.61
C ILE A 25 6.20 -2.22 -3.01
N LEU A 26 5.09 -1.84 -3.63
CA LEU A 26 4.77 -2.17 -5.02
C LEU A 26 5.31 -1.12 -5.99
N SER A 27 5.13 0.16 -5.64
CA SER A 27 5.63 1.28 -6.43
C SER A 27 6.00 2.45 -5.54
N LEU A 28 7.00 3.23 -5.96
CA LEU A 28 7.35 4.52 -5.37
C LEU A 28 7.15 5.58 -6.45
N LYS A 29 6.32 6.58 -6.15
CA LYS A 29 5.96 7.70 -7.04
C LYS A 29 6.53 9.02 -6.51
N ILE A 30 7.75 8.98 -5.96
CA ILE A 30 8.40 10.16 -5.39
C ILE A 30 8.81 11.10 -6.54
N PRO A 31 8.32 12.35 -6.59
CA PRO A 31 8.60 13.27 -7.67
C PRO A 31 10.07 13.70 -7.68
N ASN A 32 10.70 13.70 -8.86
CA ASN A 32 12.11 14.08 -9.04
C ASN A 32 12.41 15.54 -8.63
N ASN A 33 11.42 16.44 -8.73
CA ASN A 33 11.55 17.85 -8.37
C ASN A 33 11.32 18.14 -6.86
N ARG A 34 11.21 17.11 -6.01
CA ARG A 34 11.24 17.17 -4.53
C ARG A 34 10.13 17.99 -3.83
N ILE A 35 9.18 18.57 -4.55
CA ILE A 35 8.00 19.20 -3.96
C ILE A 35 6.87 18.16 -3.92
N VAL A 36 6.35 17.91 -2.72
CA VAL A 36 5.23 17.01 -2.45
C VAL A 36 4.06 17.83 -1.93
N THR A 37 2.85 17.55 -2.43
CA THR A 37 1.61 18.19 -1.92
C THR A 37 0.85 17.24 -1.00
N ALA A 38 -0.02 17.78 -0.14
CA ALA A 38 -0.67 17.03 0.94
C ALA A 38 -1.55 15.84 0.50
N HIS A 39 -1.95 15.78 -0.77
CA HIS A 39 -2.81 14.71 -1.32
C HIS A 39 -2.16 13.97 -2.48
N GLN A 40 -0.83 14.07 -2.59
CA GLN A 40 -0.10 13.38 -3.62
C GLN A 40 0.16 11.93 -3.22
N ASP A 41 -0.19 10.99 -4.10
CA ASP A 41 0.18 9.60 -3.94
C ASP A 41 1.70 9.43 -4.08
N LEU A 42 2.34 8.92 -3.03
CA LEU A 42 3.79 8.72 -3.00
C LEU A 42 4.23 7.30 -3.36
N GLY A 43 3.28 6.38 -3.49
CA GLY A 43 3.55 4.99 -3.78
C GLY A 43 2.40 4.09 -3.40
N GLU A 44 2.61 2.80 -3.57
CA GLU A 44 1.64 1.74 -3.28
C GLU A 44 2.30 0.71 -2.35
N LEU A 45 1.58 0.35 -1.28
CA LEU A 45 1.97 -0.66 -0.32
C LEU A 45 0.98 -1.82 -0.38
N ALA A 46 1.50 -3.05 -0.54
CA ALA A 46 0.72 -4.27 -0.42
C ALA A 46 0.76 -4.80 1.01
N ASP A 47 -0.42 -4.99 1.60
CA ASP A 47 -0.56 -5.77 2.83
C ASP A 47 -0.32 -7.25 2.53
N LEU A 48 0.56 -7.87 3.31
CA LEU A 48 0.94 -9.27 3.16
C LEU A 48 0.03 -10.22 3.98
N ALA A 49 -0.88 -9.69 4.80
CA ALA A 49 -1.87 -10.49 5.52
C ALA A 49 -2.94 -11.07 4.57
N SER A 50 -3.23 -10.39 3.45
CA SER A 50 -4.22 -10.81 2.45
C SER A 50 -3.55 -11.07 1.10
N GLN A 51 -2.85 -12.18 0.99
CA GLN A 51 -2.23 -12.60 -0.27
C GLN A 51 -3.21 -13.43 -1.09
N VAL A 52 -3.32 -13.08 -2.37
CA VAL A 52 -4.06 -13.86 -3.36
C VAL A 52 -3.08 -14.37 -4.41
N VAL A 53 -3.34 -15.57 -4.93
CA VAL A 53 -2.57 -16.16 -6.02
C VAL A 53 -3.54 -16.40 -7.17
N GLU A 54 -3.20 -15.91 -8.34
CA GLU A 54 -3.95 -16.19 -9.56
C GLU A 54 -3.36 -17.44 -10.24
N ALA A 55 -4.22 -18.43 -10.49
CA ALA A 55 -3.86 -19.63 -11.21
C ALA A 55 -4.53 -19.61 -12.60
N GLN A 56 -3.72 -19.73 -13.65
CA GLN A 56 -4.25 -19.91 -15.00
C GLN A 56 -4.57 -21.39 -15.23
N VAL A 57 -5.82 -21.69 -15.53
CA VAL A 57 -6.30 -23.06 -15.77
C VAL A 57 -6.71 -23.20 -17.23
N ALA A 58 -6.21 -24.24 -17.90
CA ALA A 58 -6.58 -24.54 -19.27
C ALA A 58 -8.09 -24.84 -19.37
N PRO A 59 -8.79 -24.48 -20.47
CA PRO A 59 -10.25 -24.61 -20.58
C PRO A 59 -10.84 -26.00 -20.34
N GLY A 60 -10.05 -27.08 -20.46
CA GLY A 60 -10.47 -28.47 -20.19
C GLY A 60 -10.11 -29.00 -18.79
N GLN A 61 -9.56 -28.17 -17.91
CA GLN A 61 -9.20 -28.55 -16.54
C GLN A 61 -10.00 -27.77 -15.49
N THR A 62 -10.86 -26.84 -15.91
CA THR A 62 -11.66 -25.96 -15.04
C THR A 62 -12.59 -26.74 -14.10
N GLU A 63 -13.15 -27.86 -14.55
CA GLU A 63 -14.01 -28.73 -13.73
C GLU A 63 -13.29 -29.32 -12.50
N ARG A 64 -11.96 -29.37 -12.51
CA ARG A 64 -11.15 -29.86 -11.40
C ARG A 64 -10.95 -28.81 -10.29
N PHE A 65 -11.34 -27.56 -10.53
CA PHE A 65 -11.18 -26.45 -9.60
C PHE A 65 -12.56 -25.93 -9.19
N GLY A 66 -12.93 -26.20 -7.95
CA GLY A 66 -14.11 -25.63 -7.29
C GLY A 66 -13.71 -24.85 -6.04
N LEU A 67 -14.68 -24.17 -5.42
CA LEU A 67 -14.46 -23.54 -4.12
C LEU A 67 -14.10 -24.61 -3.08
N GLY A 68 -13.02 -24.38 -2.34
CA GLY A 68 -12.51 -25.32 -1.34
C GLY A 68 -11.67 -26.48 -1.89
N THR A 69 -11.45 -26.55 -3.21
CA THR A 69 -10.50 -27.51 -3.78
C THR A 69 -9.08 -27.19 -3.31
N SER A 70 -8.38 -28.20 -2.77
CA SER A 70 -6.97 -28.07 -2.39
C SER A 70 -6.09 -27.85 -3.62
N VAL A 71 -5.27 -26.81 -3.56
CA VAL A 71 -4.22 -26.52 -4.53
C VAL A 71 -2.87 -26.62 -3.81
N GLY A 72 -1.95 -27.40 -4.36
CA GLY A 72 -0.64 -27.69 -3.80
C GLY A 72 0.41 -27.88 -4.88
#